data_AF-A0A9X1GL76-F1
#
_entry.id   AF-A0A9X1GL76-F1
#
_cell.length_a   1.000
_cell.length_b   1.000
_cell.length_c   1.000
_cell.angle_alpha   90.00
_cell.angle_beta   90.00
_cell.angle_gamma   90.00
#
_symmetry.space_group_name_H-M   'P 1'
#
loop_
_entity.id
_entity.type
_entity.pdbx_description
1 polymer ?
#
loop_
_entity_poly.entity_id
_entity_poly.type
_entity_poly.pdbx_seq_one_letter_code
_entity_poly.pdbx_strand_id
1 'polypeptide(L)'
;MRTRQSIVEMFATFLQFEAEHFNGWVYDAKLRRNIQNLLLQIPQTQSAENFWAIYWHKAWQTQPNSLALGHLSAYLQETCYWAVKRTIPQFASLQSSLSDCFQIAIAQVPKILKGCDPNQKASLKSYSTVAFGNIIRDALRQKQEIDYANDWALLLKLSRKRLQEALQNAGVTDKIITRYLLAWKSFTDGYILGKSPGVRKLQRPDQDTWDTITQFYNRDRLTLNPPEIECNAETLEKWLVFCAKHARAYLYPVVSSLNLPKLGQTEGELQDDLADNAHESLLASLIDQEEAETQKNQQIEIHNLLITALGKLTPQSQQLLQLYYQQGLIQQQIAQQQQIQQYQVSRQLAKARESLLLAITKWGQETMHISPTSNVVKYISVVLEEWLQNYFRNLESHSSEEK
;
A
#
# COMPACT_ATOMS: atom_id res chain seq x y z
N MET A 1 12.85 -20.61 -6.32
CA MET A 1 12.42 -19.29 -6.83
C MET A 1 13.01 -19.11 -8.21
N ARG A 2 12.18 -18.88 -9.22
CA ARG A 2 12.64 -18.59 -10.59
C ARG A 2 13.28 -17.21 -10.61
N THR A 3 14.48 -17.09 -11.20
CA THR A 3 15.18 -15.81 -11.37
C THR A 3 14.47 -14.95 -12.41
N ARG A 4 14.36 -13.65 -12.15
CA ARG A 4 13.78 -12.68 -13.09
C ARG A 4 14.80 -12.33 -14.13
N GLN A 5 14.41 -12.32 -15.40
CA GLN A 5 15.37 -12.14 -16.51
C GLN A 5 15.20 -10.80 -17.22
N SER A 6 13.98 -10.27 -17.29
CA SER A 6 13.74 -8.97 -17.94
C SER A 6 13.77 -7.81 -16.94
N ILE A 7 14.17 -6.62 -17.43
CA ILE A 7 14.10 -5.38 -16.63
C ILE A 7 12.67 -5.10 -16.16
N VAL A 8 11.68 -5.37 -17.00
CA VAL A 8 10.27 -5.19 -16.65
C VAL A 8 9.89 -6.12 -15.50
N GLU A 9 10.27 -7.39 -15.53
CA GLU A 9 10.06 -8.32 -14.41
C GLU A 9 10.75 -7.81 -13.14
N MET A 10 12.02 -7.44 -13.24
CA MET A 10 12.81 -7.03 -12.07
C MET A 10 12.21 -5.82 -11.34
N PHE A 11 11.73 -4.82 -12.06
CA PHE A 11 11.27 -3.55 -11.48
C PHE A 11 9.75 -3.41 -11.39
N ALA A 12 8.97 -4.40 -11.80
CA ALA A 12 7.51 -4.32 -11.75
C ALA A 12 6.83 -5.59 -11.19
N THR A 13 7.57 -6.56 -10.67
CA THR A 13 6.99 -7.75 -10.03
C THR A 13 7.28 -7.84 -8.54
N PHE A 14 6.30 -8.39 -7.83
CA PHE A 14 6.34 -8.67 -6.40
C PHE A 14 6.25 -10.16 -6.14
N LEU A 15 6.91 -10.61 -5.08
CA LEU A 15 6.94 -12.01 -4.70
C LEU A 15 5.56 -12.41 -4.12
N GLN A 16 5.00 -13.50 -4.61
CA GLN A 16 3.80 -14.11 -4.05
C GLN A 16 4.18 -15.37 -3.26
N PHE A 17 3.73 -15.40 -2.01
CA PHE A 17 3.81 -16.59 -1.17
C PHE A 17 2.50 -17.39 -1.26
N GLU A 18 2.64 -18.71 -1.18
CA GLU A 18 1.54 -19.62 -0.88
C GLU A 18 1.94 -20.36 0.40
N ALA A 19 1.24 -20.06 1.48
CA ALA A 19 1.69 -20.32 2.85
C ALA A 19 3.15 -19.84 3.06
N GLU A 20 4.09 -20.77 3.21
CA GLU A 20 5.50 -20.51 3.51
C GLU A 20 6.45 -20.67 2.31
N HIS A 21 5.90 -20.94 1.13
CA HIS A 21 6.68 -21.24 -0.05
C HIS A 21 6.50 -20.17 -1.13
N PHE A 22 7.55 -20.01 -1.92
CA PHE A 22 7.47 -19.21 -3.13
C PHE A 22 6.46 -19.85 -4.10
N ASN A 23 5.46 -19.08 -4.50
CA ASN A 23 4.48 -19.48 -5.52
C ASN A 23 4.83 -18.86 -6.88
N GLY A 24 4.98 -17.53 -6.93
CA GLY A 24 5.16 -16.85 -8.21
C GLY A 24 5.55 -15.39 -8.11
N TRP A 25 5.64 -14.76 -9.28
CA TRP A 25 5.88 -13.32 -9.43
C TRP A 25 4.61 -12.67 -9.98
N VAL A 26 4.11 -11.65 -9.30
CA VAL A 26 2.90 -10.92 -9.71
C VAL A 26 3.28 -9.52 -10.17
N TYR A 27 2.77 -9.11 -11.32
CA TYR A 27 3.01 -7.76 -11.85
C TYR A 27 2.16 -6.73 -11.14
N ASP A 28 2.79 -5.61 -10.78
CA ASP A 28 2.07 -4.36 -10.53
C ASP A 28 1.78 -3.67 -11.87
N ALA A 29 0.51 -3.47 -12.19
CA ALA A 29 0.08 -2.90 -13.47
C ALA A 29 0.58 -1.47 -13.69
N LYS A 30 0.68 -0.65 -12.63
CA LYS A 30 1.14 0.75 -12.71
C LYS A 30 2.64 0.79 -12.97
N LEU A 31 3.42 0.02 -12.22
CA LEU A 31 4.87 -0.07 -12.42
C LEU A 31 5.20 -0.66 -13.79
N ARG A 32 4.50 -1.72 -14.20
CA ARG A 32 4.72 -2.36 -15.50
C ARG A 32 4.53 -1.37 -16.65
N ARG A 33 3.39 -0.65 -16.67
CA ARG A 33 3.12 0.36 -17.70
C ARG A 33 4.17 1.47 -17.70
N ASN A 34 4.56 1.95 -16.52
CA ASN A 34 5.55 3.00 -16.40
C ASN A 34 6.92 2.61 -16.98
N ILE A 35 7.45 1.45 -16.59
CA ILE A 35 8.77 1.03 -17.06
C ILE A 35 8.75 0.62 -18.54
N GLN A 36 7.66 0.03 -19.04
CA GLN A 36 7.51 -0.25 -20.48
C GLN A 36 7.53 1.04 -21.30
N ASN A 37 6.82 2.09 -20.88
CA ASN A 37 6.84 3.38 -21.55
C ASN A 37 8.25 4.01 -21.57
N LEU A 38 8.99 3.92 -20.46
CA LEU A 38 10.36 4.43 -20.38
C LEU A 38 11.34 3.63 -21.25
N LEU A 39 11.16 2.31 -21.35
CA LEU A 39 11.97 1.45 -22.22
C LEU A 39 11.74 1.72 -23.71
N LEU A 40 10.54 2.17 -24.09
CA LEU A 40 10.25 2.64 -25.45
C LEU A 40 10.95 3.98 -25.76
N GLN A 41 11.08 4.85 -24.76
CA GLN A 41 11.74 6.16 -24.91
C GLN A 41 13.27 6.06 -24.88
N ILE A 42 13.84 5.06 -24.17
CA ILE A 42 15.30 4.88 -24.03
C ILE A 42 15.69 3.42 -24.37
N PRO A 43 15.66 3.01 -25.65
CA PRO A 43 15.85 1.61 -26.04
C PRO A 43 17.23 1.04 -25.70
N GLN A 44 18.25 1.89 -25.60
CA GLN A 44 19.64 1.51 -25.32
C GLN A 44 19.85 0.94 -23.90
N THR A 45 18.85 1.02 -23.04
CA THR A 45 18.93 0.60 -21.62
C THR A 45 18.12 -0.66 -21.31
N GLN A 46 17.63 -1.37 -22.33
CA GLN A 46 16.77 -2.55 -22.17
C GLN A 46 17.39 -3.72 -21.40
N SER A 47 18.72 -3.79 -21.31
CA SER A 47 19.46 -4.81 -20.55
C SER A 47 20.31 -4.24 -19.39
N ALA A 48 20.26 -2.92 -19.16
CA ALA A 48 21.14 -2.24 -18.21
C ALA A 48 20.55 -2.17 -16.80
N GLU A 49 20.56 -3.29 -16.06
CA GLU A 49 20.01 -3.40 -14.69
C GLU A 49 20.55 -2.30 -13.74
N ASN A 50 21.88 -2.13 -13.70
CA ASN A 50 22.53 -1.15 -12.84
C ASN A 50 22.13 0.29 -13.18
N PHE A 51 21.90 0.60 -14.45
CA PHE A 51 21.43 1.91 -14.88
C PHE A 51 20.06 2.21 -14.27
N TRP A 52 19.11 1.29 -14.38
CA TRP A 52 17.76 1.46 -13.83
C TRP A 52 17.75 1.54 -12.30
N ALA A 53 18.59 0.76 -11.62
CA ALA A 53 18.74 0.86 -10.18
C ALA A 53 19.21 2.26 -9.74
N ILE A 54 20.22 2.83 -10.42
CA ILE A 54 20.73 4.18 -10.14
C ILE A 54 19.70 5.25 -10.52
N TYR A 55 19.05 5.10 -11.69
CA TYR A 55 18.02 6.02 -12.17
C TYR A 55 16.88 6.15 -11.17
N TRP A 56 16.30 5.02 -10.73
CA TRP A 56 15.21 5.03 -9.76
C TRP A 56 15.65 5.52 -8.39
N HIS A 57 16.88 5.20 -7.95
CA HIS A 57 17.39 5.72 -6.69
C HIS A 57 17.50 7.25 -6.71
N LYS A 58 18.04 7.83 -7.78
CA LYS A 58 18.09 9.29 -7.98
C LYS A 58 16.69 9.91 -8.05
N ALA A 59 15.76 9.29 -8.78
CA ALA A 59 14.37 9.75 -8.87
C ALA A 59 13.66 9.73 -7.51
N TRP A 60 13.95 8.72 -6.69
CA TRP A 60 13.42 8.63 -5.33
C TRP A 60 14.02 9.69 -4.39
N GLN A 61 15.31 10.02 -4.52
CA GLN A 61 15.94 11.09 -3.75
C GLN A 61 15.36 12.47 -4.06
N THR A 62 15.05 12.75 -5.33
CA THR A 62 14.46 14.03 -5.74
C THR A 62 12.95 14.09 -5.44
N GLN A 63 12.24 12.97 -5.60
CA GLN A 63 10.79 12.88 -5.39
C GLN A 63 10.42 11.55 -4.69
N PRO A 64 10.40 11.53 -3.34
CA PRO A 64 10.14 10.31 -2.58
C PRO A 64 8.73 9.72 -2.81
N ASN A 65 7.76 10.56 -3.17
CA ASN A 65 6.37 10.17 -3.43
C ASN A 65 6.14 9.66 -4.87
N SER A 66 7.19 9.55 -5.69
CA SER A 66 7.08 9.01 -7.04
C SER A 66 7.00 7.49 -7.07
N LEU A 67 6.70 6.91 -8.23
CA LEU A 67 6.71 5.46 -8.47
C LEU A 67 8.09 4.80 -8.24
N ALA A 68 9.15 5.60 -8.09
CA ALA A 68 10.51 5.13 -7.91
C ALA A 68 10.69 4.20 -6.70
N LEU A 69 10.03 4.49 -5.57
CA LEU A 69 10.07 3.60 -4.41
C LEU A 69 9.44 2.24 -4.73
N GLY A 70 8.35 2.22 -5.49
CA GLY A 70 7.70 0.98 -5.93
C GLY A 70 8.62 0.15 -6.82
N HIS A 71 9.27 0.78 -7.80
CA HIS A 71 10.25 0.13 -8.67
C HIS A 71 11.44 -0.45 -7.92
N LEU A 72 12.02 0.29 -6.97
CA LEU A 72 13.13 -0.18 -6.14
C LEU A 72 12.70 -1.29 -5.18
N SER A 73 11.48 -1.22 -4.65
CA SER A 73 10.92 -2.26 -3.78
C SER A 73 10.70 -3.56 -4.55
N ALA A 74 10.16 -3.49 -5.77
CA ALA A 74 10.04 -4.63 -6.69
C ALA A 74 11.43 -5.21 -7.03
N TYR A 75 12.38 -4.35 -7.36
CA TYR A 75 13.76 -4.74 -7.67
C TYR A 75 14.42 -5.54 -6.55
N LEU A 76 14.25 -5.10 -5.30
CA LEU A 76 14.88 -5.71 -4.13
C LEU A 76 14.17 -6.97 -3.59
N GLN A 77 13.00 -7.35 -4.11
CA GLN A 77 12.25 -8.54 -3.67
C GLN A 77 13.12 -9.80 -3.64
N GLU A 78 13.80 -10.10 -4.75
CA GLU A 78 14.64 -11.28 -4.89
C GLU A 78 15.84 -11.26 -3.93
N THR A 79 16.48 -10.10 -3.80
CA THR A 79 17.60 -9.92 -2.86
C THR A 79 17.15 -10.12 -1.42
N CYS A 80 15.99 -9.57 -1.05
CA CYS A 80 15.37 -9.77 0.25
C CYS A 80 15.10 -11.25 0.51
N TYR A 81 14.43 -11.94 -0.42
CA TYR A 81 14.07 -13.35 -0.28
C TYR A 81 15.28 -14.25 0.01
N TRP A 82 16.36 -14.10 -0.76
CA TRP A 82 17.57 -14.89 -0.53
C TRP A 82 18.30 -14.52 0.75
N ALA A 83 18.32 -13.23 1.13
CA ALA A 83 18.89 -12.80 2.39
C ALA A 83 18.14 -13.41 3.58
N VAL A 84 16.81 -13.46 3.51
CA VAL A 84 15.94 -14.09 4.52
C VAL A 84 16.20 -15.59 4.58
N LYS A 85 16.09 -16.29 3.45
CA LYS A 85 16.28 -17.74 3.37
C LYS A 85 17.64 -18.20 3.89
N ARG A 86 18.68 -17.39 3.74
CA ARG A 86 20.03 -17.67 4.28
C ARG A 86 20.17 -17.36 5.78
N THR A 87 19.41 -16.40 6.29
CA THR A 87 19.54 -15.94 7.68
C THR A 87 18.71 -16.79 8.64
N ILE A 88 17.49 -17.19 8.26
CA ILE A 88 16.58 -17.95 9.13
C ILE A 88 17.20 -19.24 9.71
N PRO A 89 17.89 -20.10 8.95
CA PRO A 89 18.43 -21.36 9.49
C PRO A 89 19.44 -21.17 10.63
N GLN A 90 20.05 -19.98 10.74
CA GLN A 90 20.98 -19.63 11.83
C GLN A 90 20.25 -19.44 13.18
N PHE A 91 18.91 -19.37 13.16
CA PHE A 91 18.02 -19.13 14.29
C PHE A 91 16.98 -20.25 14.42
N ALA A 92 17.38 -21.50 14.17
CA ALA A 92 16.51 -22.69 14.13
C ALA A 92 15.63 -22.93 15.38
N SER A 93 15.92 -22.27 16.51
CA SER A 93 15.13 -22.34 17.73
C SER A 93 13.87 -21.45 17.73
N LEU A 94 13.76 -20.48 16.81
CA LEU A 94 12.59 -19.62 16.68
C LEU A 94 11.66 -20.17 15.60
N GLN A 95 10.41 -20.43 15.97
CA GLN A 95 9.32 -20.62 15.00
C GLN A 95 9.03 -19.27 14.33
N SER A 96 9.88 -18.91 13.36
CA SER A 96 9.73 -17.72 12.54
C SER A 96 9.53 -18.16 11.11
N SER A 97 8.40 -17.75 10.56
CA SER A 97 8.01 -18.08 9.19
C SER A 97 8.91 -17.32 8.19
N LEU A 98 9.08 -17.91 7.00
CA LEU A 98 9.85 -17.28 5.92
C LEU A 98 9.14 -16.01 5.45
N SER A 99 7.81 -16.09 5.35
CA SER A 99 6.94 -15.01 4.93
C SER A 99 7.01 -13.81 5.89
N ASP A 100 6.95 -14.03 7.21
CA ASP A 100 7.05 -12.95 8.21
C ASP A 100 8.40 -12.25 8.17
N CYS A 101 9.50 -13.02 8.14
CA CYS A 101 10.83 -12.44 8.09
C CYS A 101 11.06 -11.65 6.80
N PHE A 102 10.47 -12.12 5.69
CA PHE A 102 10.47 -11.39 4.42
C PHE A 102 9.72 -10.06 4.53
N GLN A 103 8.51 -10.06 5.10
CA GLN A 103 7.71 -8.85 5.26
C GLN A 103 8.39 -7.82 6.16
N ILE A 104 8.96 -8.27 7.28
CA ILE A 104 9.75 -7.41 8.19
C ILE A 104 10.90 -6.74 7.44
N ALA A 105 11.64 -7.51 6.65
CA ALA A 105 12.81 -7.03 5.92
C ALA A 105 12.43 -6.07 4.79
N ILE A 106 11.48 -6.45 3.94
CA ILE A 106 11.10 -5.66 2.76
C ILE A 106 10.45 -4.32 3.13
N ALA A 107 9.75 -4.24 4.28
CA ALA A 107 9.21 -3.00 4.80
C ALA A 107 10.30 -1.96 5.15
N GLN A 108 11.56 -2.38 5.33
CA GLN A 108 12.69 -1.49 5.62
C GLN A 108 13.40 -0.95 4.37
N VAL A 109 12.94 -1.28 3.15
CA VAL A 109 13.50 -0.76 1.89
C VAL A 109 13.74 0.76 1.94
N PRO A 110 12.79 1.62 2.39
CA PRO A 110 13.04 3.05 2.49
C PRO A 110 14.26 3.41 3.35
N LYS A 111 14.49 2.69 4.46
CA LYS A 111 15.65 2.93 5.34
C LYS A 111 16.95 2.47 4.68
N ILE A 112 16.93 1.33 3.99
CA ILE A 112 18.07 0.79 3.25
C ILE A 112 18.47 1.77 2.14
N LEU A 113 17.50 2.31 1.40
CA LEU A 113 17.74 3.27 0.33
C LEU A 113 18.34 4.58 0.85
N LYS A 114 17.94 5.06 2.04
CA LYS A 114 18.56 6.24 2.69
C LYS A 114 20.03 6.03 3.03
N GLY A 115 20.40 4.80 3.43
CA GLY A 115 21.78 4.46 3.81
C GLY A 115 22.68 4.07 2.62
N CYS A 116 22.10 3.87 1.44
CA CYS A 116 22.84 3.47 0.24
C CYS A 116 23.19 4.68 -0.62
N ASP A 117 24.49 4.85 -0.90
CA ASP A 117 24.97 5.84 -1.86
C ASP A 117 25.08 5.20 -3.26
N PRO A 118 24.31 5.68 -4.26
CA PRO A 118 24.28 5.09 -5.59
C PRO A 118 25.56 5.32 -6.40
N ASN A 119 26.46 6.21 -5.95
CA ASN A 119 27.72 6.49 -6.64
C ASN A 119 28.91 5.66 -6.14
N GLN A 120 28.73 4.87 -5.07
CA GLN A 120 29.78 3.99 -4.57
C GLN A 120 29.90 2.71 -5.41
N LYS A 121 31.08 2.08 -5.42
CA LYS A 121 31.38 0.90 -6.25
C LYS A 121 30.53 -0.35 -5.93
N ALA A 122 29.86 -0.38 -4.79
CA ALA A 122 28.99 -1.49 -4.42
C ALA A 122 27.61 -1.34 -5.08
N SER A 123 27.15 -2.37 -5.81
CA SER A 123 25.81 -2.38 -6.37
C SER A 123 24.75 -2.34 -5.26
N LEU A 124 23.60 -1.73 -5.56
CA LEU A 124 22.46 -1.65 -4.63
C LEU A 124 22.05 -3.03 -4.10
N LYS A 125 22.13 -4.09 -4.93
CA LYS A 125 21.88 -5.48 -4.53
C LYS A 125 22.86 -5.97 -3.48
N SER A 126 24.16 -5.71 -3.66
CA SER A 126 25.20 -6.15 -2.71
C SER A 126 25.03 -5.49 -1.35
N TYR A 127 24.81 -4.17 -1.32
CA TYR A 127 24.53 -3.43 -0.08
C TYR A 127 23.25 -3.95 0.60
N SER A 128 22.17 -4.08 -0.16
CA SER A 128 20.87 -4.51 0.37
C SER A 128 20.91 -5.93 0.91
N THR A 129 21.71 -6.83 0.30
CA THR A 129 21.91 -8.20 0.80
C THR A 129 22.43 -8.21 2.24
N VAL A 130 23.40 -7.35 2.54
CA VAL A 130 23.97 -7.22 3.89
C VAL A 130 22.98 -6.53 4.83
N ALA A 131 22.36 -5.44 4.36
CA ALA A 131 21.39 -4.68 5.16
C ALA A 131 20.18 -5.54 5.58
N PHE A 132 19.55 -6.26 4.64
CA PHE A 132 18.46 -7.18 4.94
C PHE A 132 18.89 -8.27 5.93
N GLY A 133 20.07 -8.86 5.75
CA GLY A 133 20.60 -9.85 6.68
C GLY A 133 20.74 -9.32 8.11
N ASN A 134 21.22 -8.08 8.27
CA ASN A 134 21.34 -7.43 9.58
C ASN A 134 19.97 -7.12 10.19
N ILE A 135 19.04 -6.55 9.42
CA ILE A 135 17.67 -6.25 9.87
C ILE A 135 16.98 -7.51 10.40
N ILE A 136 17.09 -8.62 9.67
CA ILE A 136 16.47 -9.89 10.08
C ILE A 136 17.16 -10.45 11.31
N ARG A 137 18.50 -10.39 11.36
CA ARG A 137 19.26 -10.84 12.53
C ARG A 137 18.86 -10.06 13.78
N ASP A 138 18.72 -8.75 13.67
CA ASP A 138 18.34 -7.88 14.79
C ASP A 138 16.89 -8.13 15.21
N ALA A 139 15.97 -8.31 14.26
CA ALA A 139 14.58 -8.66 14.54
C ALA A 139 14.47 -10.03 15.25
N LEU A 140 15.17 -11.05 14.74
CA LEU A 140 15.19 -12.39 15.32
C LEU A 140 15.88 -12.41 16.68
N ARG A 141 16.97 -11.65 16.86
CA ARG A 141 17.63 -11.49 18.18
C ARG A 141 16.72 -10.80 19.19
N GLN A 142 16.03 -9.74 18.80
CA GLN A 142 15.07 -9.08 19.68
C GLN A 142 13.96 -10.04 20.10
N LYS A 143 13.43 -10.84 19.17
CA LYS A 143 12.45 -11.88 19.46
C LYS A 143 13.01 -12.94 20.43
N GLN A 144 14.19 -13.45 20.14
CA GLN A 144 14.89 -14.44 20.97
C GLN A 144 15.20 -13.92 22.38
N GLU A 145 15.69 -12.68 22.48
CA GLU A 145 16.01 -12.04 23.75
C GLU A 145 14.79 -11.84 24.64
N ILE A 146 13.60 -11.68 24.06
CA ILE A 146 12.35 -11.54 24.79
C ILE A 146 11.78 -12.92 25.15
N ASP A 147 11.90 -13.91 24.26
CA ASP A 147 11.47 -15.29 24.53
C ASP A 147 12.27 -15.93 25.68
N TYR A 148 13.58 -15.67 25.76
CA TYR A 148 14.43 -16.12 26.88
C TYR A 148 14.46 -15.15 28.07
N ALA A 149 13.87 -13.95 27.94
CA ALA A 149 13.79 -13.03 29.06
C ALA A 149 12.79 -13.58 30.08
N ASN A 150 13.30 -13.90 31.27
CA ASN A 150 12.46 -14.04 32.45
C ASN A 150 11.70 -12.72 32.70
N ASP A 151 10.58 -12.76 33.42
CA ASP A 151 9.67 -11.63 33.63
C ASP A 151 10.41 -10.35 34.07
N TRP A 152 11.41 -10.52 34.94
CA TRP A 152 12.26 -9.44 35.45
C TRP A 152 13.19 -8.83 34.38
N ALA A 153 13.74 -9.68 33.51
CA ALA A 153 14.58 -9.23 32.40
C ALA A 153 13.76 -8.49 31.35
N LEU A 154 12.52 -8.95 31.11
CA LEU A 154 11.58 -8.28 30.23
C LEU A 154 11.24 -6.89 30.76
N LEU A 155 10.89 -6.78 32.05
CA LEU A 155 10.56 -5.50 32.68
C LEU A 155 11.70 -4.48 32.57
N LEU A 156 12.97 -4.87 32.75
CA LEU A 156 14.11 -3.96 32.62
C LEU A 156 14.35 -3.47 31.17
N LYS A 157 13.92 -4.24 30.16
CA LYS A 157 14.08 -3.90 28.74
C LYS A 157 12.91 -3.11 28.17
N LEU A 158 11.76 -3.08 28.86
CA LEU A 158 10.61 -2.33 28.42
C LEU A 158 10.87 -0.82 28.52
N SER A 159 10.29 -0.06 27.59
CA SER A 159 10.20 1.39 27.73
C SER A 159 8.91 1.74 28.45
N ARG A 160 8.89 2.87 29.17
CA ARG A 160 7.68 3.40 29.84
C ARG A 160 6.49 3.45 28.88
N LYS A 161 6.72 3.90 27.63
CA LYS A 161 5.68 3.99 26.60
C LYS A 161 5.09 2.61 26.25
N ARG A 162 5.94 1.61 26.00
CA ARG A 162 5.49 0.25 25.67
C ARG A 162 4.72 -0.41 26.81
N LEU A 163 5.16 -0.20 28.05
CA LEU A 163 4.45 -0.74 29.21
C LEU A 163 3.08 -0.08 29.39
N GLN A 164 2.99 1.23 29.19
CA GLN A 164 1.72 1.96 29.22
C GLN A 164 0.74 1.42 28.15
N GLU A 165 1.20 1.30 26.89
CA GLU A 165 0.38 0.76 25.81
C GLU A 165 -0.11 -0.66 26.10
N ALA A 166 0.76 -1.53 26.65
CA ALA A 166 0.39 -2.89 27.03
C ALA A 166 -0.69 -2.93 28.13
N LEU A 167 -0.60 -2.06 29.13
CA LEU A 167 -1.58 -1.99 30.21
C LEU A 167 -2.91 -1.36 29.73
N GLN A 168 -2.86 -0.38 28.83
CA GLN A 168 -4.05 0.19 28.20
C GLN A 168 -4.77 -0.87 27.35
N ASN A 169 -4.04 -1.66 26.57
CA ASN A 169 -4.60 -2.77 25.79
C ASN A 169 -5.24 -3.85 26.68
N ALA A 170 -4.72 -4.05 27.90
CA ALA A 170 -5.32 -4.93 28.90
C ALA A 170 -6.60 -4.39 29.57
N GLY A 171 -7.05 -3.17 29.21
CA GLY A 171 -8.25 -2.56 29.79
C GLY A 171 -8.07 -2.01 31.20
N VAL A 172 -6.84 -1.79 31.63
CA VAL A 172 -6.52 -1.27 32.97
C VAL A 172 -6.82 0.24 33.02
N THR A 173 -7.46 0.72 34.09
CA THR A 173 -7.77 2.15 34.26
C THR A 173 -6.51 3.00 34.43
N ASP A 174 -6.50 4.22 33.91
CA ASP A 174 -5.35 5.15 33.96
C ASP A 174 -4.77 5.40 35.36
N LYS A 175 -5.61 5.37 36.41
CA LYS A 175 -5.15 5.46 37.81
C LYS A 175 -4.24 4.29 38.18
N ILE A 176 -4.64 3.07 37.83
CA ILE A 176 -3.88 1.84 38.10
C ILE A 176 -2.63 1.79 37.21
N ILE A 177 -2.71 2.27 35.97
CA ILE A 177 -1.55 2.38 35.08
C ILE A 177 -0.49 3.29 35.70
N THR A 178 -0.86 4.47 36.18
CA THR A 178 0.08 5.43 36.78
C THR A 178 0.79 4.82 37.99
N ARG A 179 0.06 4.07 38.82
CA ARG A 179 0.60 3.29 39.92
C ARG A 179 1.60 2.22 39.49
N TYR A 180 1.22 1.42 38.50
CA TYR A 180 2.07 0.32 38.02
C TYR A 180 3.32 0.83 37.30
N LEU A 181 3.22 1.97 36.61
CA LEU A 181 4.38 2.65 36.03
C LEU A 181 5.33 3.19 37.11
N LEU A 182 4.81 3.66 38.24
CA LEU A 182 5.63 4.07 39.37
C LEU A 182 6.35 2.87 40.00
N ALA A 183 5.62 1.78 40.26
CA ALA A 183 6.21 0.53 40.76
C ALA A 183 7.29 -0.01 39.82
N TRP A 184 7.07 0.05 38.51
CA TRP A 184 8.06 -0.31 37.49
C TRP A 184 9.30 0.58 37.55
N LYS A 185 9.14 1.90 37.70
CA LYS A 185 10.25 2.83 37.84
C LYS A 185 11.06 2.56 39.12
N SER A 186 10.39 2.38 40.26
CA SER A 186 11.06 2.04 41.52
C SER A 186 11.82 0.71 41.42
N PHE A 187 11.27 -0.25 40.66
CA PHE A 187 11.96 -1.49 40.34
C PHE A 187 13.19 -1.28 39.45
N THR A 188 13.10 -0.51 38.35
CA THR A 188 14.25 -0.26 37.49
C THR A 188 15.38 0.42 38.27
N ASP A 189 15.04 1.42 39.08
CA ASP A 189 16.01 2.22 39.82
C ASP A 189 16.65 1.39 40.96
N GLY A 190 15.84 0.67 41.75
CA GLY A 190 16.34 -0.17 42.86
C GLY A 190 17.13 -1.40 42.38
N TYR A 191 16.68 -2.04 41.30
CA TYR A 191 17.33 -3.24 40.78
C TYR A 191 18.66 -2.94 40.06
N ILE A 192 18.81 -1.74 39.46
CA ILE A 192 20.10 -1.32 38.88
C ILE A 192 21.12 -1.03 39.99
N LEU A 193 20.69 -0.45 41.11
CA LEU A 193 21.56 -0.15 42.26
C LEU A 193 22.04 -1.40 43.01
N GLY A 194 21.22 -2.45 43.06
CA GLY A 194 21.56 -3.73 43.71
C GLY A 194 22.47 -4.67 42.91
N LYS A 195 22.80 -4.35 41.64
CA LYS A 195 23.60 -5.26 40.79
C LYS A 195 25.09 -5.16 41.07
N SER A 196 25.67 -6.30 41.45
CA SER A 196 27.11 -6.55 41.28
C SER A 196 27.44 -6.84 39.80
N PRO A 197 28.55 -6.34 39.24
CA PRO A 197 28.85 -6.35 37.80
C PRO A 197 29.14 -7.73 37.16
N GLY A 198 28.77 -8.85 37.81
CA GLY A 198 29.10 -10.21 37.39
C GLY A 198 27.92 -11.14 37.05
N VAL A 199 26.67 -10.76 37.31
CA VAL A 199 25.53 -11.69 37.17
C VAL A 199 24.99 -11.71 35.74
N ARG A 200 25.32 -12.77 34.98
CA ARG A 200 24.89 -13.00 33.59
C ARG A 200 23.41 -13.38 33.42
N LYS A 201 22.69 -13.75 34.49
CA LYS A 201 21.25 -14.10 34.44
C LYS A 201 20.46 -13.26 35.42
N LEU A 202 19.50 -12.50 34.90
CA LEU A 202 18.57 -11.67 35.66
C LEU A 202 17.60 -12.57 36.43
N GLN A 203 17.85 -12.74 37.72
CA GLN A 203 16.99 -13.50 38.64
C GLN A 203 16.02 -12.59 39.39
N ARG A 204 15.05 -13.21 40.07
CA ARG A 204 14.13 -12.52 40.99
C ARG A 204 14.96 -11.65 41.96
N PRO A 205 14.52 -10.42 42.28
CA PRO A 205 15.24 -9.59 43.24
C PRO A 205 15.34 -10.27 44.60
N ASP A 206 16.50 -10.14 45.24
CA ASP A 206 16.71 -10.60 46.63
C ASP A 206 15.96 -9.71 47.62
N GLN A 207 15.79 -10.17 48.85
CA GLN A 207 15.03 -9.48 49.89
C GLN A 207 15.53 -8.03 50.12
N ASP A 208 16.85 -7.84 50.17
CA ASP A 208 17.47 -6.52 50.34
C ASP A 208 17.18 -5.56 49.16
N THR A 209 17.08 -6.13 47.94
CA THR A 209 16.73 -5.35 46.74
C THR A 209 15.25 -4.97 46.77
N TRP A 210 14.37 -5.86 47.24
CA TRP A 210 12.95 -5.56 47.42
C TRP A 210 12.70 -4.50 48.48
N ASP A 211 13.45 -4.48 49.58
CA ASP A 211 13.35 -3.44 50.59
C ASP A 211 13.72 -2.07 50.02
N THR A 212 14.78 -2.01 49.20
CA THR A 212 15.19 -0.79 48.48
C THR A 212 14.11 -0.32 47.49
N ILE A 213 13.54 -1.23 46.71
CA ILE A 213 12.44 -0.93 45.77
C ILE A 213 11.22 -0.41 46.52
N THR A 214 10.89 -1.03 47.65
CA THR A 214 9.74 -0.68 48.49
C THR A 214 9.92 0.73 49.07
N GLN A 215 11.13 1.07 49.54
CA GLN A 215 11.45 2.41 50.02
C GLN A 215 11.33 3.46 48.91
N PHE A 216 11.83 3.19 47.69
CA PHE A 216 11.69 4.11 46.57
C PHE A 216 10.23 4.33 46.17
N TYR A 217 9.44 3.25 46.10
CA TYR A 217 8.02 3.36 45.82
C TYR A 217 7.31 4.18 46.90
N ASN A 218 7.57 3.88 48.17
CA ASN A 218 6.93 4.53 49.31
C ASN A 218 7.31 6.00 49.46
N ARG A 219 8.48 6.41 48.98
CA ARG A 219 8.87 7.82 48.87
C ARG A 219 8.13 8.51 47.73
N ASP A 220 8.13 7.88 46.55
CA ASP A 220 7.64 8.53 45.33
C ASP A 220 6.10 8.45 45.20
N ARG A 221 5.41 7.59 45.96
CA ARG A 221 3.94 7.46 45.97
C ARG A 221 3.21 8.75 46.34
N LEU A 222 3.87 9.64 47.09
CA LEU A 222 3.33 10.95 47.48
C LEU A 222 3.17 11.90 46.27
N THR A 223 3.81 11.57 45.15
CA THR A 223 3.67 12.30 43.89
C THR A 223 2.45 11.86 43.06
N LEU A 224 1.77 10.77 43.46
CA LEU A 224 0.53 10.32 42.85
C LEU A 224 -0.65 11.15 43.35
N ASN A 225 -1.64 11.37 42.48
CA ASN A 225 -2.84 12.13 42.80
C ASN A 225 -4.08 11.25 42.58
N PRO A 226 -4.73 10.73 43.64
CA PRO A 226 -4.47 10.91 45.07
C PRO A 226 -3.26 10.11 45.61
N PRO A 227 -2.67 10.51 46.76
CA PRO A 227 -1.58 9.77 47.38
C PRO A 227 -2.06 8.40 47.87
N GLU A 228 -1.33 7.36 47.50
CA GLU A 228 -1.68 5.99 47.83
C GLU A 228 -1.12 5.52 49.19
N ILE A 229 -1.73 4.45 49.71
CA ILE A 229 -1.34 3.78 50.95
C ILE A 229 0.05 3.15 50.77
N GLU A 230 0.78 3.01 51.89
CA GLU A 230 2.06 2.32 51.89
C GLU A 230 1.94 0.91 51.31
N CYS A 231 2.90 0.56 50.47
CA CYS A 231 2.93 -0.73 49.80
C CYS A 231 4.04 -1.60 50.40
N ASN A 232 3.82 -2.92 50.41
CA ASN A 232 4.80 -3.91 50.81
C ASN A 232 5.45 -4.57 49.58
N ALA A 233 6.60 -5.21 49.80
CA ALA A 233 7.35 -5.89 48.74
C ALA A 233 6.50 -6.91 47.96
N GLU A 234 5.65 -7.68 48.66
CA GLU A 234 4.79 -8.69 48.04
C GLU A 234 3.76 -8.11 47.06
N THR A 235 3.19 -6.95 47.38
CA THR A 235 2.19 -6.29 46.53
C THR A 235 2.87 -5.67 45.31
N LEU A 236 4.06 -5.09 45.48
CA LEU A 236 4.88 -4.60 44.37
C LEU A 236 5.29 -5.74 43.43
N GLU A 237 5.69 -6.89 43.98
CA GLU A 237 5.98 -8.08 43.19
C GLU A 237 4.78 -8.52 42.35
N LYS A 238 3.58 -8.60 42.96
CA LYS A 238 2.34 -8.95 42.24
C LYS A 238 2.06 -7.99 41.08
N TRP A 239 2.22 -6.69 41.29
CA TRP A 239 2.01 -5.69 40.23
C TRP A 239 3.02 -5.81 39.11
N LEU A 240 4.29 -6.08 39.42
CA LEU A 240 5.34 -6.23 38.42
C LEU A 240 5.19 -7.51 37.61
N VAL A 241 4.83 -8.63 38.24
CA VAL A 241 4.50 -9.88 37.53
C VAL A 241 3.29 -9.68 36.63
N PHE A 242 2.26 -8.95 37.09
CA PHE A 242 1.12 -8.58 36.26
C PHE A 242 1.54 -7.75 35.04
N CYS A 243 2.38 -6.72 35.25
CA CYS A 243 2.96 -5.92 34.18
C CYS A 243 3.74 -6.78 33.17
N ALA A 244 4.57 -7.71 33.64
CA ALA A 244 5.36 -8.60 32.78
C ALA A 244 4.46 -9.52 31.93
N LYS A 245 3.41 -10.09 32.54
CA LYS A 245 2.44 -10.95 31.85
C LYS A 245 1.70 -10.20 30.74
N HIS A 246 1.17 -9.02 31.04
CA HIS A 246 0.44 -8.22 30.06
C HIS A 246 1.35 -7.61 29.00
N ALA A 247 2.57 -7.21 29.37
CA ALA A 247 3.57 -6.80 28.39
C ALA A 247 3.93 -7.95 27.44
N ARG A 248 4.08 -9.18 27.95
CA ARG A 248 4.36 -10.35 27.10
C ARG A 248 3.17 -10.66 26.18
N ALA A 249 1.94 -10.64 26.68
CA ALA A 249 0.74 -10.85 25.87
C ALA A 249 0.52 -9.76 24.80
N TYR A 250 0.88 -8.51 25.11
CA TYR A 250 0.80 -7.40 24.15
C TYR A 250 1.88 -7.49 23.07
N LEU A 251 3.12 -7.84 23.44
CA LEU A 251 4.22 -8.01 22.48
C LEU A 251 4.09 -9.29 21.64
N TYR A 252 3.50 -10.32 22.22
CA TYR A 252 3.27 -11.63 21.62
C TYR A 252 1.84 -12.08 21.95
N PRO A 253 0.85 -11.59 21.21
CA PRO A 253 -0.50 -12.11 21.35
C PRO A 253 -0.47 -13.61 21.08
N VAL A 254 -1.06 -14.38 21.99
CA VAL A 254 -1.19 -15.82 21.81
C VAL A 254 -2.17 -16.03 20.67
N VAL A 255 -1.65 -16.23 19.46
CA VAL A 255 -2.45 -16.61 18.30
C VAL A 255 -2.89 -18.05 18.55
N SER A 256 -4.18 -18.22 18.85
CA SER A 256 -4.78 -19.53 19.02
C SER A 256 -5.22 -20.07 17.66
N SER A 257 -5.08 -21.37 17.45
CA SER A 257 -5.53 -22.01 16.21
C SER A 257 -7.03 -21.86 16.05
N LEU A 258 -7.48 -21.47 14.86
CA LEU A 258 -8.89 -21.43 14.50
C LEU A 258 -9.49 -22.85 14.38
N ASN A 259 -8.65 -23.87 14.31
CA ASN A 259 -9.08 -25.28 14.26
C ASN A 259 -9.28 -25.86 15.68
N LEU A 260 -9.29 -25.00 16.71
CA LEU A 260 -9.66 -25.46 18.05
C LEU A 260 -11.16 -25.75 18.10
N PRO A 261 -11.57 -26.81 18.83
CA PRO A 261 -12.98 -27.07 19.05
C PRO A 261 -13.61 -25.91 19.80
N LYS A 262 -14.84 -25.55 19.43
CA LYS A 262 -15.58 -24.49 20.12
C LYS A 262 -15.76 -24.85 21.60
N LEU A 263 -15.48 -23.88 22.47
CA LEU A 263 -15.62 -24.05 23.92
C LEU A 263 -17.09 -24.36 24.27
N GLY A 264 -17.35 -25.58 24.74
CA GLY A 264 -18.67 -26.03 25.17
C GLY A 264 -19.54 -26.69 24.09
N GLN A 265 -19.01 -26.93 22.89
CA GLN A 265 -19.68 -27.71 21.84
C GLN A 265 -18.84 -28.93 21.47
N THR A 266 -19.50 -30.07 21.23
CA THR A 266 -18.84 -31.34 20.87
C THR A 266 -18.45 -31.40 19.39
N GLU A 267 -18.98 -30.51 18.55
CA GLU A 267 -18.71 -30.42 17.11
C GLU A 267 -18.60 -28.95 16.68
N GLY A 268 -17.71 -28.66 15.73
CA GLY A 268 -17.45 -27.32 15.19
C GLY A 268 -16.11 -26.72 15.64
N GLU A 269 -15.45 -26.05 14.70
CA GLU A 269 -14.17 -25.36 14.89
C GLU A 269 -14.38 -23.85 14.98
N LEU A 270 -13.48 -23.10 15.63
CA LEU A 270 -13.60 -21.64 15.73
C LEU A 270 -13.63 -20.93 14.36
N GLN A 271 -13.06 -21.54 13.31
CA GLN A 271 -13.14 -21.00 11.94
C GLN A 271 -14.56 -20.99 11.37
N ASP A 272 -15.46 -21.86 11.84
CA ASP A 272 -16.83 -21.95 11.33
C ASP A 272 -17.68 -20.71 11.64
N ASP A 273 -17.24 -19.89 12.61
CA ASP A 273 -17.92 -18.65 13.00
C ASP A 273 -17.38 -17.41 12.24
N LEU A 274 -16.38 -17.59 11.37
CA LEU A 274 -15.82 -16.50 10.58
C LEU A 274 -16.67 -16.22 9.35
N ALA A 275 -17.01 -14.96 9.14
CA ALA A 275 -17.68 -14.53 7.91
C ALA A 275 -16.73 -14.70 6.72
N ASP A 276 -17.19 -15.39 5.69
CA ASP A 276 -16.46 -15.55 4.44
C ASP A 276 -16.49 -14.22 3.65
N ASN A 277 -15.45 -13.41 3.84
CA ASN A 277 -15.30 -12.13 3.16
C ASN A 277 -14.69 -12.30 1.75
N ALA A 278 -14.41 -13.51 1.28
CA ALA A 278 -13.86 -13.74 -0.05
C ALA A 278 -14.91 -13.61 -1.17
N HIS A 279 -16.20 -13.73 -0.82
CA HIS A 279 -17.29 -13.57 -1.76
C HIS A 279 -17.84 -12.15 -1.69
N GLU A 280 -17.62 -11.38 -2.76
CA GLU A 280 -18.35 -10.14 -3.02
C GLU A 280 -19.85 -10.43 -2.87
N SER A 281 -20.54 -9.61 -2.07
CA SER A 281 -21.96 -9.82 -1.77
C SER A 281 -22.74 -9.98 -3.08
N LEU A 282 -23.63 -10.97 -3.17
CA LEU A 282 -24.50 -11.15 -4.34
C LEU A 282 -25.27 -9.86 -4.67
N LEU A 283 -25.60 -9.07 -3.65
CA LEU A 283 -26.21 -7.75 -3.81
C LEU A 283 -25.27 -6.75 -4.52
N ALA A 284 -23.98 -6.74 -4.18
CA ALA A 284 -23.00 -5.90 -4.86
C ALA A 284 -22.88 -6.28 -6.34
N SER A 285 -22.84 -7.59 -6.64
CA SER A 285 -22.78 -8.07 -8.03
C SER A 285 -24.03 -7.69 -8.86
N LEU A 286 -25.21 -7.66 -8.23
CA LEU A 286 -26.44 -7.24 -8.88
C LEU A 286 -26.46 -5.73 -9.15
N ILE A 287 -25.93 -4.92 -8.22
CA ILE A 287 -25.79 -3.47 -8.40
C ILE A 287 -24.84 -3.18 -9.57
N ASP A 288 -23.70 -3.85 -9.64
CA ASP A 288 -22.73 -3.65 -10.73
C ASP A 288 -23.32 -4.01 -12.11
N GLN A 289 -24.16 -5.06 -12.18
CA GLN A 289 -24.85 -5.44 -13.40
C GLN A 289 -25.88 -4.39 -13.82
N GLU A 290 -26.70 -3.90 -12.89
CA GLU A 290 -27.69 -2.85 -13.16
C GLU A 290 -27.03 -1.54 -13.61
N GLU A 291 -25.94 -1.15 -12.97
CA GLU A 291 -25.16 0.04 -13.36
C GLU A 291 -24.56 -0.12 -14.77
N ALA A 292 -24.03 -1.30 -15.11
CA ALA A 292 -23.48 -1.56 -16.44
C ALA A 292 -24.55 -1.50 -17.54
N GLU A 293 -25.74 -2.05 -17.30
CA GLU A 293 -26.87 -1.95 -18.23
C GLU A 293 -27.31 -0.50 -18.41
N THR A 294 -27.41 0.24 -17.30
CA THR A 294 -27.78 1.66 -17.31
C THR A 294 -26.78 2.50 -18.11
N GLN A 295 -25.47 2.29 -17.90
CA GLN A 295 -24.43 2.98 -18.67
C GLN A 295 -24.49 2.66 -20.15
N LYS A 296 -24.75 1.39 -20.52
CA LYS A 296 -24.89 0.98 -21.92
C LYS A 296 -26.08 1.65 -22.59
N ASN A 297 -27.22 1.72 -21.91
CA ASN A 297 -28.42 2.38 -22.43
C ASN A 297 -28.17 3.88 -22.64
N GLN A 298 -27.52 4.55 -21.69
CA GLN A 298 -27.15 5.97 -21.81
C GLN A 298 -26.20 6.22 -23.00
N GLN A 299 -25.24 5.33 -23.24
CA GLN A 299 -24.34 5.44 -24.39
C GLN A 299 -25.10 5.33 -25.72
N ILE A 300 -26.08 4.43 -25.81
CA ILE A 300 -26.92 4.25 -27.01
C ILE A 300 -27.77 5.51 -27.27
N GLU A 301 -28.36 6.09 -26.22
CA GLU A 301 -29.15 7.32 -26.34
C GLU A 301 -28.33 8.50 -26.84
N ILE A 302 -27.13 8.72 -26.27
CA ILE A 302 -26.23 9.79 -26.71
C ILE A 302 -25.79 9.58 -28.16
N HIS A 303 -25.48 8.33 -28.54
CA HIS A 303 -25.11 8.00 -29.91
C HIS A 303 -26.24 8.33 -30.91
N ASN A 304 -27.47 7.91 -30.60
CA ASN A 304 -28.64 8.18 -31.45
C ASN A 304 -28.97 9.68 -31.53
N LEU A 305 -28.83 10.41 -30.43
CA LEU A 305 -28.98 11.87 -30.38
C LEU A 305 -27.98 12.53 -31.34
N LEU A 306 -26.72 12.12 -31.31
CA LEU A 306 -25.66 12.69 -32.15
C LEU A 306 -25.87 12.40 -33.63
N ILE A 307 -26.27 11.18 -34.00
CA ILE A 307 -26.62 10.85 -35.39
C ILE A 307 -27.80 11.68 -35.86
N THR A 308 -28.84 11.82 -35.03
CA THR A 308 -30.02 12.63 -35.35
C THR A 308 -29.65 14.11 -35.52
N ALA A 309 -28.76 14.63 -34.66
CA ALA A 309 -28.28 16.01 -34.74
C ALA A 309 -27.41 16.24 -35.99
N LEU A 310 -26.55 15.28 -36.34
CA LEU A 310 -25.79 15.29 -37.61
C LEU A 310 -26.73 15.32 -38.82
N GLY A 311 -27.79 14.50 -38.81
CA GLY A 311 -28.79 14.46 -39.89
C GLY A 311 -29.55 15.77 -40.10
N LYS A 312 -29.68 16.61 -39.06
CA LYS A 312 -30.34 17.92 -39.13
C LYS A 312 -29.44 19.05 -39.64
N LEU A 313 -28.13 18.81 -39.79
CA LEU A 313 -27.21 19.77 -40.38
C LEU A 313 -27.51 19.98 -41.86
N THR A 314 -27.10 21.13 -42.40
CA THR A 314 -27.23 21.36 -43.85
C THR A 314 -26.35 20.38 -44.63
N PRO A 315 -26.75 19.99 -45.86
CA PRO A 315 -25.98 19.05 -46.68
C PRO A 315 -24.54 19.50 -46.90
N GLN A 316 -24.32 20.81 -47.06
CA GLN A 316 -22.99 21.41 -47.16
C GLN A 316 -22.14 21.18 -45.90
N SER A 317 -22.72 21.36 -44.70
CA SER A 317 -21.98 21.14 -43.44
C SER A 317 -21.69 19.66 -43.18
N GLN A 318 -22.58 18.75 -43.56
CA GLN A 318 -22.33 17.30 -43.49
C GLN A 318 -21.18 16.88 -44.41
N GLN A 319 -21.18 17.40 -45.65
CA GLN A 319 -20.13 17.12 -46.62
C GLN A 319 -18.77 17.67 -46.16
N LEU A 320 -18.73 18.85 -45.54
CA LEU A 320 -17.50 19.39 -44.96
C LEU A 320 -16.97 18.55 -43.78
N LEU A 321 -17.86 18.05 -42.92
CA LEU A 321 -17.47 17.16 -41.81
C LEU A 321 -16.91 15.83 -42.34
N GLN A 322 -17.50 15.27 -43.39
CA GLN A 322 -16.96 14.08 -44.07
C GLN A 322 -15.57 14.36 -44.65
N LEU A 323 -15.40 15.43 -45.44
CA LEU A 323 -14.10 15.78 -46.02
C LEU A 323 -13.01 16.00 -44.95
N TYR A 324 -13.39 16.57 -43.80
CA TYR A 324 -12.46 16.86 -42.72
C TYR A 324 -12.11 15.64 -41.85
N TYR A 325 -13.11 14.88 -41.40
CA TYR A 325 -12.91 13.77 -40.45
C TYR A 325 -12.74 12.40 -41.11
N GLN A 326 -13.38 12.18 -42.25
CA GLN A 326 -13.27 10.93 -43.01
C GLN A 326 -11.99 10.98 -43.84
N GLN A 327 -11.91 11.92 -44.79
CA GLN A 327 -10.80 11.99 -45.75
C GLN A 327 -9.52 12.65 -45.17
N GLY A 328 -9.57 13.15 -43.93
CA GLY A 328 -8.44 13.79 -43.26
C GLY A 328 -7.91 15.05 -43.97
N LEU A 329 -8.72 15.71 -44.81
CA LEU A 329 -8.28 16.85 -45.59
C LEU A 329 -8.10 18.10 -44.72
N ILE A 330 -7.04 18.84 -45.00
CA ILE A 330 -6.76 20.11 -44.32
C ILE A 330 -7.72 21.18 -44.87
N GLN A 331 -8.12 22.15 -44.04
CA GLN A 331 -9.08 23.20 -44.41
C GLN A 331 -8.74 23.94 -45.72
N GLN A 332 -7.45 24.05 -46.08
CA GLN A 332 -6.98 24.63 -47.34
C GLN A 332 -7.33 23.76 -48.55
N GLN A 333 -7.23 22.43 -48.42
CA GLN A 333 -7.55 21.47 -49.48
C GLN A 333 -9.07 21.40 -49.69
N ILE A 334 -9.84 21.41 -48.60
CA ILE A 334 -11.31 21.47 -48.65
C ILE A 334 -11.78 22.76 -49.35
N ALA A 335 -11.15 23.90 -49.03
CA ALA A 335 -11.44 25.18 -49.66
C ALA A 335 -11.22 25.16 -51.18
N GLN A 336 -10.13 24.53 -51.65
CA GLN A 336 -9.83 24.36 -53.06
C GLN A 336 -10.84 23.43 -53.76
N GLN A 337 -11.20 22.32 -53.14
CA GLN A 337 -12.13 21.33 -53.71
C GLN A 337 -13.56 21.85 -53.81
N GLN A 338 -14.00 22.64 -52.83
CA GLN A 338 -15.36 23.20 -52.75
C GLN A 338 -15.46 24.61 -53.36
N GLN A 339 -14.37 25.16 -53.91
CA GLN A 339 -14.30 26.52 -54.47
C GLN A 339 -14.79 27.62 -53.51
N ILE A 340 -14.55 27.46 -52.21
CA ILE A 340 -14.91 28.40 -51.15
C ILE A 340 -13.66 28.89 -50.43
N GLN A 341 -13.74 30.02 -49.72
CA GLN A 341 -12.58 30.52 -48.99
C GLN A 341 -12.32 29.71 -47.71
N GLN A 342 -11.05 29.52 -47.35
CA GLN A 342 -10.64 28.75 -46.15
C GLN A 342 -11.36 29.20 -44.87
N TYR A 343 -11.56 30.51 -44.68
CA TYR A 343 -12.24 31.03 -43.50
C TYR A 343 -13.72 30.58 -43.43
N GLN A 344 -14.36 30.35 -44.58
CA GLN A 344 -15.74 29.87 -44.66
C GLN A 344 -15.83 28.40 -44.24
N VAL A 345 -14.85 27.57 -44.64
CA VAL A 345 -14.72 26.17 -44.19
C VAL A 345 -14.59 26.11 -42.67
N SER A 346 -13.65 26.89 -42.10
CA SER A 346 -13.43 26.95 -40.65
C SER A 346 -14.71 27.37 -39.89
N ARG A 347 -15.38 28.42 -40.37
CA ARG A 347 -16.61 28.93 -39.75
C ARG A 347 -17.76 27.92 -39.82
N GLN A 348 -17.91 27.19 -40.93
CA GLN A 348 -18.95 26.18 -41.07
C GLN A 348 -18.69 24.93 -40.20
N LEU A 349 -17.43 24.48 -40.10
CA LEU A 349 -17.04 23.40 -39.19
C LEU A 349 -17.28 23.78 -37.73
N ALA A 350 -16.89 25.00 -37.33
CA ALA A 350 -17.15 25.50 -35.98
C ALA A 350 -18.66 25.56 -35.67
N LYS A 351 -19.48 26.06 -36.60
CA LYS A 351 -20.94 26.14 -36.44
C LYS A 351 -21.58 24.75 -36.34
N ALA A 352 -21.11 23.78 -37.12
CA ALA A 352 -21.57 22.41 -37.04
C ALA A 352 -21.26 21.79 -35.67
N ARG A 353 -20.03 21.94 -35.17
CA ARG A 353 -19.63 21.48 -33.83
C ARG A 353 -20.43 22.15 -32.72
N GLU A 354 -20.64 23.46 -32.80
CA GLU A 354 -21.44 24.22 -31.84
C GLU A 354 -22.88 23.69 -31.77
N SER A 355 -23.48 23.37 -32.92
CA SER A 355 -24.85 22.81 -32.94
C SER A 355 -24.95 21.41 -32.33
N LEU A 356 -23.95 20.55 -32.52
CA LEU A 356 -23.88 19.23 -31.89
C LEU A 356 -23.68 19.35 -30.38
N LEU A 357 -22.79 20.26 -29.96
CA LEU A 357 -22.54 20.53 -28.55
C LEU A 357 -23.79 21.10 -27.86
N LEU A 358 -24.53 22.00 -28.51
CA LEU A 358 -25.82 22.49 -28.00
C LEU A 358 -26.84 21.35 -27.84
N ALA A 359 -26.90 20.41 -28.79
CA ALA A 359 -27.80 19.26 -28.71
C ALA A 359 -27.48 18.36 -27.50
N ILE A 360 -26.20 18.04 -27.28
CA ILE A 360 -25.76 17.24 -26.11
C ILE A 360 -26.05 17.98 -24.81
N THR A 361 -25.73 19.27 -24.75
CA THR A 361 -25.88 20.07 -23.54
C THR A 361 -27.35 20.19 -23.14
N LYS A 362 -28.23 20.37 -24.12
CA LYS A 362 -29.69 20.40 -23.91
C LYS A 362 -30.22 19.05 -23.43
N TRP A 363 -29.79 17.95 -24.06
CA TRP A 363 -30.16 16.60 -23.64
C TRP A 363 -29.69 16.29 -22.21
N GLY A 364 -28.46 16.68 -21.86
CA GLY A 364 -27.91 16.50 -20.51
C GLY A 364 -28.65 17.33 -19.44
N GLN A 365 -29.15 18.51 -19.81
CA GLN A 365 -29.98 19.32 -18.93
C GLN A 365 -31.37 18.73 -18.71
N GLU A 366 -31.99 18.19 -19.77
CA GLU A 366 -33.36 17.65 -19.75
C GLU A 366 -33.43 16.25 -19.12
N THR A 367 -32.44 15.38 -19.37
CA THR A 367 -32.48 13.95 -18.99
C THR A 367 -31.67 13.66 -17.72
N MET A 368 -30.51 14.31 -17.56
CA MET A 368 -29.58 14.05 -16.46
C MET A 368 -29.56 15.16 -15.39
N HIS A 369 -30.37 16.21 -15.58
CA HIS A 369 -30.40 17.40 -14.73
C HIS A 369 -29.01 18.05 -14.50
N ILE A 370 -28.10 17.90 -15.47
CA ILE A 370 -26.75 18.45 -15.38
C ILE A 370 -26.81 19.95 -15.68
N SER A 371 -26.32 20.76 -14.75
CA SER A 371 -26.17 22.20 -14.98
C SER A 371 -25.04 22.48 -15.99
N PRO A 372 -25.29 23.22 -17.08
CA PRO A 372 -24.28 23.51 -18.10
C PRO A 372 -23.27 24.54 -17.60
N THR A 373 -22.28 24.10 -16.84
CA THR A 373 -21.15 24.94 -16.42
C THR A 373 -20.09 25.01 -17.51
N SER A 374 -19.30 26.10 -17.55
CA SER A 374 -18.24 26.29 -18.56
C SER A 374 -17.23 25.13 -18.61
N ASN A 375 -16.95 24.49 -17.47
CA ASN A 375 -16.04 23.35 -17.39
C ASN A 375 -16.65 22.09 -18.02
N VAL A 376 -17.93 21.82 -17.76
CA VAL A 376 -18.66 20.68 -18.34
C VAL A 376 -18.74 20.82 -19.86
N VAL A 377 -19.04 22.02 -20.35
CA VAL A 377 -19.12 22.29 -21.79
C VAL A 377 -17.76 22.10 -22.48
N LYS A 378 -16.66 22.57 -21.87
CA LYS A 378 -15.31 22.34 -22.41
C LYS A 378 -14.97 20.85 -22.47
N TYR A 379 -15.32 20.10 -21.44
CA TYR A 379 -15.10 18.66 -21.40
C TYR A 379 -15.91 17.93 -22.49
N ILE A 380 -17.20 18.23 -22.62
CA ILE A 380 -18.07 17.68 -23.68
C ILE A 380 -17.50 18.01 -25.06
N SER A 381 -16.97 19.22 -25.27
CA SER A 381 -16.37 19.61 -26.54
C SER A 381 -15.16 18.75 -26.92
N VAL A 382 -14.33 18.33 -25.96
CA VAL A 382 -13.17 17.47 -26.22
C VAL A 382 -13.64 16.06 -26.57
N VAL A 383 -14.57 15.51 -25.78
CA VAL A 383 -15.11 14.16 -26.01
C VAL A 383 -15.90 14.08 -27.32
N LEU A 384 -16.62 15.14 -27.69
CA LEU A 384 -17.32 15.23 -28.97
C LEU A 384 -16.35 15.21 -30.16
N GLU A 385 -15.19 15.87 -30.04
CA GLU A 385 -14.16 15.84 -31.09
C GLU A 385 -13.62 14.42 -31.30
N GLU A 386 -13.33 13.71 -30.21
CA GLU A 386 -12.90 12.31 -30.25
C GLU A 386 -13.98 11.39 -30.83
N TRP A 387 -15.25 11.61 -30.44
CA TRP A 387 -16.37 10.85 -30.97
C TRP A 387 -16.56 11.06 -32.47
N LEU A 388 -16.48 12.31 -32.96
CA LEU A 388 -16.59 12.61 -34.40
C LEU A 388 -15.48 11.95 -35.21
N GLN A 389 -14.24 11.97 -34.71
CA GLN A 389 -13.12 11.27 -35.34
C GLN A 389 -13.38 9.77 -35.44
N ASN A 390 -13.83 9.13 -34.36
CA ASN A 390 -14.10 7.70 -34.35
C ASN A 390 -15.30 7.32 -35.23
N TYR A 391 -16.37 8.12 -35.21
CA TYR A 391 -17.58 7.87 -36.00
C TYR A 391 -17.28 7.91 -37.51
N PHE A 392 -16.61 8.96 -38.00
CA PHE A 392 -16.29 9.07 -39.42
C PHE A 392 -15.20 8.10 -39.88
N ARG A 393 -14.26 7.73 -39.00
CA ARG A 393 -13.27 6.70 -39.29
C ARG A 393 -13.87 5.30 -39.42
N ASN A 394 -14.84 4.95 -38.58
CA ASN A 394 -15.54 3.66 -38.64
C ASN A 394 -16.51 3.57 -39.84
N LEU A 395 -16.94 4.69 -40.39
CA LEU A 395 -17.67 4.74 -41.66
C LEU A 395 -16.79 4.36 -42.86
N GLU A 396 -15.47 4.63 -42.82
CA GLU A 396 -14.55 4.20 -43.89
C GLU A 396 -14.35 2.69 -43.93
N SER A 397 -14.27 2.04 -42.77
CA SER A 397 -14.07 0.59 -42.69
C SER A 397 -15.22 -0.22 -43.28
N HIS A 398 -16.47 0.24 -43.14
CA HIS A 398 -17.63 -0.43 -43.75
C HIS A 398 -17.77 -0.17 -45.26
N SER A 399 -17.24 0.95 -45.78
CA SER A 399 -17.24 1.22 -47.23
C SER A 399 -16.16 0.45 -48.00
N SER A 400 -15.19 -0.14 -47.29
CA SER A 400 -14.05 -0.86 -47.87
C SER A 400 -14.26 -2.38 -47.97
N GLU A 401 -15.35 -2.92 -47.38
CA GLU A 401 -15.72 -4.35 -47.45
C GLU A 401 -16.72 -4.68 -48.57
N GLU A 402 -17.25 -3.67 -49.29
CA GLU A 402 -18.18 -3.85 -50.43
C GLU A 402 -17.55 -3.59 -51.81
N LYS A 403 -16.22 -3.66 -51.94
CA LYS A 403 -15.53 -3.75 -53.23
C LYS A 403 -14.69 -5.01 -53.30
#